data_AF-A0A3N9SAY8-F1
#
_entry.id   AF-A0A3N9SAY8-F1
#
_cell.length_a   1.000
_cell.length_b   1.000
_cell.length_c   1.000
_cell.angle_alpha   90.00
_cell.angle_beta   90.00
_cell.angle_gamma   90.00
#
_symmetry.space_group_name_H-M   'P 1'
#
loop_
_entity.id
_entity.type
_entity.pdbx_description
1 polymer ?
#
loop_
_entity_poly.entity_id
_entity_poly.type
_entity_poly.pdbx_seq_one_letter_code
_entity_poly.pdbx_strand_id
1 'polypeptide(L)' 'MKMRIAIHQTYRVESAIVIDVEAASTAAACEALANGDIDISAFDDPRWREARSLEHEDYRSA' A
#
# COMPACT_ATOMS: atom_id res chain seq x y z
N MET A 1 2.19 4.48 -20.08
CA MET A 1 3.11 3.33 -19.92
C MET A 1 2.64 2.60 -18.70
N LYS A 2 2.49 1.27 -18.78
CA LYS A 2 2.02 0.47 -17.65
C LYS A 2 3.12 0.34 -16.61
N MET A 3 2.86 0.81 -15.40
CA MET A 3 3.79 0.79 -14.29
C MET A 3 3.16 0.04 -13.12
N ARG A 4 3.98 -0.66 -12.35
CA ARG A 4 3.54 -1.40 -11.18
C ARG A 4 3.99 -0.69 -9.92
N ILE A 5 3.04 -0.27 -9.09
CA ILE A 5 3.31 0.42 -7.83
C ILE A 5 2.97 -0.52 -6.68
N ALA A 6 3.91 -0.69 -5.75
CA ALA A 6 3.66 -1.31 -4.47
C ALA A 6 3.43 -0.21 -3.43
N ILE A 7 2.26 -0.26 -2.78
CA ILE A 7 1.87 0.68 -1.73
C ILE A 7 2.00 -0.06 -0.42
N HIS A 8 2.79 0.48 0.51
CA HIS A 8 2.95 -0.05 1.86
C HIS A 8 2.35 0.94 2.85
N GLN A 9 1.40 0.47 3.65
CA GLN A 9 0.83 1.20 4.77
C GLN A 9 1.29 0.55 6.07
N THR A 10 2.00 1.31 6.89
CA THR A 10 2.48 0.86 8.19
C THR A 10 1.65 1.53 9.28
N TYR A 11 0.73 0.77 9.89
CA TYR A 11 0.01 1.15 11.11
C TYR A 11 0.47 0.27 12.27
N ARG A 12 -0.46 -0.43 12.94
CA ARG A 12 -0.20 -1.52 13.90
C ARG A 12 0.06 -2.88 13.23
N VAL A 13 -0.05 -2.94 11.91
CA VAL A 13 0.36 -4.05 11.08
C VAL A 13 0.86 -3.43 9.79
N GLU A 14 1.81 -4.09 9.13
CA GLU A 14 2.19 -3.67 7.78
C GLU A 14 1.17 -4.25 6.81
N SER A 15 0.63 -3.42 5.92
CA SER A 15 -0.28 -3.86 4.86
C SER A 15 0.25 -3.37 3.53
N ALA A 16 0.23 -4.24 2.53
CA ALA A 16 0.70 -3.90 1.20
C ALA A 16 -0.30 -4.29 0.11
N ILE A 17 -0.45 -3.43 -0.89
CA ILE A 17 -1.17 -3.72 -2.14
C ILE A 17 -0.28 -3.38 -3.33
N VAL A 18 -0.45 -4.13 -4.41
CA VAL A 18 0.24 -3.86 -5.66
C VAL A 18 -0.77 -3.56 -6.74
N ILE A 19 -0.66 -2.38 -7.34
CA ILE A 19 -1.54 -1.89 -8.39
C ILE A 19 -0.78 -1.64 -9.68
N ASP A 20 -1.48 -1.78 -10.80
CA ASP A 20 -1.00 -1.36 -12.10
C ASP A 20 -1.59 0.01 -12.44
N VAL A 21 -0.75 0.95 -12.87
CA VAL A 21 -1.16 2.30 -13.22
C VAL A 21 -0.59 2.71 -14.58
N GLU A 22 -1.35 3.51 -15.33
CA GLU A 22 -0.86 4.13 -16.56
C GLU A 22 -0.34 5.53 -16.25
N ALA A 23 0.97 5.71 -16.41
CA ALA A 23 1.61 7.02 -16.23
C ALA A 23 2.67 7.27 -17.31
N ALA A 24 3.07 8.53 -17.43
CA ALA A 24 4.14 8.94 -18.34
C ALA A 24 5.54 8.63 -17.77
N SER A 25 5.68 8.59 -16.44
CA SER A 25 6.94 8.31 -15.73
C SER A 25 6.66 7.87 -14.29
N THR A 26 7.66 7.31 -13.62
CA THR A 26 7.55 6.93 -12.19
C THR A 26 7.20 8.14 -11.31
N ALA A 27 7.82 9.30 -11.59
CA ALA A 27 7.56 10.52 -10.84
C ALA A 27 6.11 10.98 -11.01
N ALA A 28 5.58 10.97 -12.24
CA ALA A 28 4.19 11.31 -12.51
C ALA A 28 3.21 10.32 -11.84
N ALA A 29 3.57 9.04 -11.79
CA ALA A 29 2.77 8.02 -11.13
C ALA A 29 2.70 8.25 -9.59
N CYS A 30 3.84 8.58 -8.97
CA CYS A 30 3.89 8.91 -7.54
C CYS A 30 3.14 10.21 -7.21
N GLU A 31 3.23 11.23 -8.07
CA GLU A 31 2.54 12.51 -7.88
C GLU A 31 1.01 12.32 -7.99
N ALA A 32 0.54 11.59 -9.01
CA ALA A 32 -0.87 11.24 -9.15
C ALA A 32 -1.39 10.43 -7.95
N LEU A 33 -0.56 9.53 -7.39
CA LEU A 33 -0.91 8.79 -6.18
C LEU A 33 -1.04 9.72 -4.97
N ALA A 34 -0.10 10.64 -4.80
CA ALA A 34 -0.09 11.59 -3.69
C ALA A 34 -1.25 12.59 -3.76
N ASN A 35 -1.67 12.96 -4.96
CA ASN A 35 -2.81 13.85 -5.20
C ASN A 35 -4.17 13.13 -5.09
N GLY A 36 -4.18 11.80 -5.03
CA GLY A 36 -5.42 11.00 -5.03
C GLY A 36 -6.07 10.83 -6.40
N ASP A 37 -5.33 11.10 -7.48
CA ASP A 37 -5.79 10.89 -8.87
C ASP A 37 -5.80 9.40 -9.26
N ILE A 38 -5.11 8.56 -8.48
CA ILE A 38 -5.12 7.10 -8.62
C ILE A 38 -6.06 6.52 -7.56
N ASP A 39 -7.13 5.87 -8.02
CA ASP A 39 -8.02 5.13 -7.16
C ASP A 39 -7.32 3.87 -6.64
N ILE A 40 -7.19 3.78 -5.32
CA ILE A 40 -6.60 2.64 -4.62
C ILE A 40 -7.76 1.89 -3.96
N SER A 41 -7.81 0.57 -4.15
CA SER A 41 -8.76 -0.28 -3.45
C SER A 41 -8.79 0.01 -1.94
N ALA A 42 -10.00 0.06 -1.39
CA ALA A 42 -10.21 0.20 0.05
C ALA A 42 -9.43 -0.88 0.85
N PHE A 43 -9.11 -0.59 2.10
CA PHE A 43 -8.25 -1.42 2.95
C PHE A 43 -8.80 -2.84 3.19
N ASP A 44 -10.12 -3.02 3.10
CA ASP A 44 -10.80 -4.30 3.22
C ASP A 44 -10.77 -5.14 1.92
N ASP A 45 -10.19 -4.62 0.83
CA ASP A 45 -10.00 -5.38 -0.40
C ASP A 45 -9.04 -6.56 -0.15
N PRO A 46 -9.41 -7.80 -0.51
CA PRO A 46 -8.59 -9.00 -0.29
C PRO A 46 -7.25 -9.00 -1.03
N ARG A 47 -7.00 -8.03 -1.92
CA ARG A 47 -5.70 -7.80 -2.56
C ARG A 47 -4.67 -7.19 -1.61
N TRP A 48 -5.12 -6.54 -0.53
CA TRP A 48 -4.24 -6.13 0.55
C TRP A 48 -3.68 -7.36 1.26
N ARG A 49 -2.37 -7.39 1.43
CA ARG A 49 -1.66 -8.42 2.18
C ARG A 49 -1.14 -7.82 3.46
N GLU A 50 -1.61 -8.34 4.58
CA GLU A 50 -1.11 -7.98 5.89
C GLU A 50 0.12 -8.83 6.23
N ALA A 51 1.17 -8.18 6.73
CA ALA A 51 2.32 -8.80 7.35
C ALA A 51 2.41 -8.35 8.81
N ARG A 52 2.48 -9.31 9.73
CA ARG A 52 2.74 -9.07 11.15
C ARG A 52 4.22 -9.35 11.40
N SER A 53 5.01 -8.32 11.70
CA SER A 53 6.38 -8.50 12.18
C SER A 53 6.36 -8.89 13.67
N LEU A 54 7.35 -9.66 14.13
CA LEU A 54 7.51 -10.05 15.54
C LEU A 54 7.57 -8.84 16.49
N GLU A 55 7.97 -7.66 16.02
CA GLU A 55 7.94 -6.41 16.78
C GLU A 55 6.52 -5.91 17.13
N HIS A 56 5.48 -6.49 16.51
CA HIS A 56 4.08 -6.23 16.87
C HIS A 56 3.51 -7.18 17.93
N GLU A 57 4.28 -8.20 18.38
CA GLU A 57 3.81 -9.20 19.36
C GLU A 57 4.06 -8.83 20.84
N ASP A 58 4.78 -7.75 21.16
CA ASP A 58 5.09 -7.37 22.55
C ASP A 58 4.10 -6.38 23.19
N TYR A 59 2.80 -6.68 23.09
CA TYR A 59 1.86 -6.29 24.15
C TYR A 59 0.90 -7.44 24.44
N ARG A 60 1.31 -8.32 25.35
CA ARG A 60 0.40 -9.17 26.12
C ARG A 60 0.30 -8.60 27.53
N SER A 61 -0.79 -7.90 27.82
CA SER A 61 -1.22 -7.67 29.21
C SER A 61 -1.95 -8.91 29.71
N ALA A 62 -1.37 -9.58 30.71
CA ALA A 62 -2.01 -10.13 31.90
C ALA A 62 -0.99 -10.98 32.66
#